data_AF-A0A7S3EB03-F1
#
_entry.id   AF-A0A7S3EB03-F1
#
_cell.length_a   1.000
_cell.length_b   1.000
_cell.length_c   1.000
_cell.angle_alpha   90.00
_cell.angle_beta   90.00
_cell.angle_gamma   90.00
#
_symmetry.space_group_name_H-M   'P 1'
#
loop_
_entity.id
_entity.type
_entity.pdbx_description
1 polymer ?
#
loop_
_entity_poly.entity_id
_entity_poly.type
_entity_poly.pdbx_seq_one_letter_code
_entity_poly.pdbx_strand_id
1 'polypeptide(L)'
;MLSVWARRVGVTGSRVRWGSPAEGRRFSSGHVDKEEESDPDFQPQVKNSASDRDDISKQIDKIVKETPVVLFMKGLPSAPQCGFSYKTVQILNTLGKNG
;
A
#
# COMPACT_ATOMS: atom_id res chain seq x y z
N MET A 1 30.01 34.61 -18.18
CA MET A 1 28.74 34.16 -18.81
C MET A 1 27.96 33.38 -17.77
N LEU A 2 27.16 34.08 -16.96
CA LEU A 2 26.25 33.48 -15.98
C LEU A 2 24.87 33.39 -16.61
N SER A 3 24.31 32.17 -16.70
CA SER A 3 22.88 31.97 -16.90
C SER A 3 22.37 31.04 -15.81
N VAL A 4 21.86 31.72 -14.78
CA VAL A 4 21.02 31.22 -13.70
C VAL A 4 19.73 30.66 -14.29
N TRP A 5 19.38 29.40 -14.00
CA TRP A 5 18.02 28.91 -14.23
C TRP A 5 17.24 29.01 -12.91
N ALA A 6 16.47 30.08 -12.78
CA ALA A 6 15.61 30.33 -11.63
C ALA A 6 14.22 29.72 -11.85
N ARG A 7 13.88 28.78 -10.96
CA ARG A 7 12.63 28.68 -10.19
C ARG A 7 11.31 29.07 -10.89
N ARG A 8 10.39 28.09 -10.98
CA ARG A 8 8.95 28.34 -10.76
C ARG A 8 8.32 27.26 -9.88
N VAL A 9 8.15 27.60 -8.61
CA VAL A 9 7.13 27.02 -7.73
C VAL A 9 5.80 27.65 -8.11
N GLY A 10 4.85 26.81 -8.53
CA GLY A 10 3.46 27.19 -8.77
C GLY A 10 2.53 26.32 -7.95
N VAL A 11 2.41 26.63 -6.66
CA VAL A 11 1.25 26.21 -5.86
C VAL A 11 0.07 27.03 -6.35
N THR A 12 -0.85 26.41 -7.09
CA THR A 12 -2.20 26.93 -7.28
C THR A 12 -3.15 25.95 -6.62
N GLY A 13 -3.76 26.42 -5.52
CA GLY A 13 -4.66 25.62 -4.72
C GLY A 13 -5.94 25.32 -5.48
N SER A 14 -6.23 24.04 -5.65
CA SER A 14 -7.62 23.58 -5.72
C SER A 14 -8.01 23.14 -4.32
N ARG A 15 -8.68 24.04 -3.62
CA ARG A 15 -9.38 23.80 -2.36
C ARG A 15 -10.27 22.58 -2.55
N VAL A 16 -9.89 21.44 -1.99
CA VAL A 16 -10.77 20.27 -1.88
C VAL A 16 -11.97 20.73 -1.05
N ARG A 17 -13.08 21.00 -1.74
CA ARG A 17 -14.37 21.23 -1.13
C ARG A 17 -14.81 19.86 -0.61
N TRP A 18 -14.45 19.56 0.64
CA TRP A 18 -15.06 18.46 1.37
C TRP A 18 -16.56 18.68 1.32
N GLY A 19 -17.25 17.81 0.57
CA GLY A 19 -18.69 17.84 0.42
C GLY A 19 -19.38 17.78 1.78
N SER A 20 -20.58 18.36 1.81
CA SER A 20 -21.45 18.49 2.98
C SER A 20 -21.66 17.17 3.73
N PRO A 21 -21.70 17.17 5.08
CA PRO A 21 -21.99 15.98 5.86
C PRO A 21 -23.50 15.74 5.88
N ALA A 22 -24.00 15.00 4.90
CA ALA A 22 -25.32 14.38 4.98
C ALA A 22 -25.25 13.04 4.25
N GLU A 23 -25.79 12.02 4.90
CA GLU A 23 -25.83 10.61 4.53
C GLU A 23 -24.50 9.82 4.51
N GLY A 24 -24.34 8.99 5.54
CA GLY A 24 -23.27 8.00 5.63
C GLY A 24 -23.29 7.01 4.47
N ARG A 25 -22.10 6.74 3.91
CA ARG A 25 -21.91 5.62 2.98
C ARG A 25 -21.85 4.32 3.76
N ARG A 26 -23.03 3.73 3.93
CA ARG A 26 -23.22 2.30 4.22
C ARG A 26 -22.66 1.53 3.01
N PHE A 27 -21.67 0.66 3.24
CA PHE A 27 -21.13 -0.20 2.18
C PHE A 27 -22.14 -1.32 1.92
N SER A 28 -23.10 -1.04 1.04
CA SER A 28 -24.10 -2.01 0.61
C SER A 28 -23.44 -3.00 -0.35
N SER A 29 -23.42 -4.28 0.03
CA SER A 29 -23.28 -5.38 -0.92
C SER A 29 -24.50 -5.34 -1.84
N GLY A 30 -24.37 -4.70 -2.99
CA GLY A 30 -25.41 -4.58 -4.02
C GLY A 30 -25.11 -5.50 -5.19
N HIS A 31 -26.08 -6.33 -5.55
CA HIS A 31 -26.14 -7.03 -6.83
C HIS A 31 -26.10 -5.99 -7.97
N VAL A 32 -25.22 -6.18 -8.95
CA VAL A 32 -25.09 -5.31 -10.12
C VAL A 32 -25.68 -6.06 -11.31
N ASP A 33 -26.74 -5.51 -11.89
CA ASP A 33 -27.32 -5.98 -13.14
C ASP A 33 -26.30 -5.88 -14.28
N LYS A 34 -26.30 -6.92 -15.09
CA LYS A 34 -25.35 -7.23 -16.16
C LYS A 34 -25.51 -6.25 -17.33
N GLU A 35 -24.42 -6.02 -18.06
CA GLU A 35 -24.32 -5.40 -19.39
C GLU A 35 -23.97 -3.90 -19.43
N GLU A 36 -22.73 -3.59 -19.01
CA GLU A 36 -21.65 -3.14 -19.90
C GLU A 36 -20.37 -3.60 -19.19
N GLU A 37 -20.02 -4.86 -19.43
CA GLU A 37 -18.91 -5.58 -18.81
C GLU A 37 -17.61 -4.92 -19.27
N SER A 38 -17.09 -4.07 -18.39
CA SER A 38 -15.77 -3.43 -18.46
C SER A 38 -14.74 -4.34 -19.11
N ASP A 39 -14.04 -3.77 -20.09
CA ASP A 39 -13.09 -4.39 -21.02
C ASP A 39 -12.45 -5.70 -20.54
N PRO A 40 -12.38 -6.74 -21.40
CA PRO A 40 -11.78 -8.04 -21.07
C PRO A 40 -10.31 -7.94 -20.61
N ASP A 41 -9.66 -6.79 -20.85
CA ASP A 41 -8.29 -6.48 -20.47
C ASP A 41 -8.06 -6.34 -18.95
N PHE A 42 -9.11 -6.17 -18.13
CA PHE A 42 -8.98 -6.14 -16.66
C PHE A 42 -9.15 -7.52 -16.00
N GLN A 43 -9.23 -8.60 -16.78
CA GLN A 43 -9.30 -9.94 -16.21
C GLN A 43 -8.03 -10.28 -15.39
N PRO A 44 -8.19 -10.86 -14.19
CA PRO A 44 -7.07 -11.21 -13.33
C PRO A 44 -6.24 -12.33 -13.96
N GLN A 45 -5.05 -12.00 -14.43
CA GLN A 45 -4.08 -12.96 -14.94
C GLN A 45 -3.41 -13.66 -13.75
N VAL A 46 -3.83 -14.89 -13.45
CA VAL A 46 -3.30 -15.67 -12.33
C VAL A 46 -2.02 -16.38 -12.77
N LYS A 47 -0.85 -15.80 -12.47
CA LYS A 47 0.46 -16.35 -12.87
C LYS A 47 1.01 -17.43 -11.93
N ASN A 48 0.30 -17.73 -10.85
CA ASN A 48 0.80 -18.61 -9.79
C ASN A 48 -0.08 -19.87 -9.75
N SER A 49 0.55 -21.03 -9.75
CA SER A 49 -0.15 -22.29 -9.59
C SER A 49 -0.74 -22.37 -8.18
N ALA A 50 -1.90 -23.00 -8.01
CA ALA A 50 -2.59 -23.02 -6.71
C ALA A 50 -1.71 -23.61 -5.59
N SER A 51 -0.87 -24.60 -5.94
CA SER A 51 0.12 -25.22 -5.04
C SER A 51 1.14 -24.23 -4.47
N ASP A 52 1.57 -23.24 -5.27
CA ASP A 52 2.59 -22.27 -4.81
C ASP A 52 2.03 -21.40 -3.67
N ARG A 53 0.73 -21.09 -3.69
CA ARG A 53 0.10 -20.31 -2.62
C ARG A 53 0.03 -21.06 -1.31
N ASP A 54 -0.26 -22.36 -1.37
CA ASP A 54 -0.33 -23.20 -0.17
C ASP A 54 1.04 -23.31 0.50
N ASP A 55 2.11 -23.43 -0.29
CA ASP A 55 3.47 -23.52 0.24
C ASP A 55 3.99 -22.20 0.79
N ILE A 56 3.69 -21.07 0.11
CA ILE A 56 3.98 -19.73 0.65
C ILE A 56 3.22 -19.48 1.96
N SER A 57 1.95 -19.89 2.04
CA SER A 57 1.14 -19.71 3.25
C SER A 57 1.71 -20.50 4.43
N LYS A 58 2.12 -21.75 4.22
CA LYS A 58 2.79 -22.57 5.25
C LYS A 58 4.11 -21.93 5.70
N GLN A 59 4.87 -21.30 4.80
CA GLN A 59 6.10 -20.60 5.17
C GLN A 59 5.83 -19.38 6.05
N ILE A 60 4.85 -18.56 5.67
CA ILE A 60 4.44 -17.39 6.45
C ILE A 60 3.95 -17.82 7.83
N ASP A 61 3.13 -18.88 7.90
CA ASP A 61 2.60 -19.40 9.17
C ASP A 61 3.70 -19.84 10.14
N LYS A 62 4.81 -20.40 9.64
CA LYS A 62 5.95 -20.78 10.48
C LYS A 62 6.62 -19.53 11.06
N ILE A 63 6.92 -18.55 10.21
CA ILE A 63 7.61 -17.31 10.60
C ILE A 63 6.80 -16.55 11.67
N VAL A 64 5.48 -16.46 11.49
CA VAL A 64 4.59 -15.74 12.42
C VAL A 64 4.45 -16.47 13.78
N LYS A 65 4.62 -17.80 13.81
CA LYS A 65 4.55 -18.59 15.06
C LYS A 65 5.87 -18.59 15.83
N GLU A 66 7.00 -18.49 15.16
CA GLU A 66 8.33 -18.55 15.78
C GLU A 66 8.68 -17.30 16.61
N THR A 67 8.16 -16.14 16.21
CA THR A 67 8.52 -14.86 16.83
C THR A 67 7.29 -14.07 17.25
N PRO A 68 7.33 -13.34 18.38
CA PRO A 68 6.16 -12.62 18.90
C PRO A 68 5.79 -11.40 18.05
N VAL A 69 6.73 -10.85 17.28
CA VAL A 69 6.53 -9.68 16.42
C VAL A 69 7.32 -9.88 15.13
N VAL A 70 6.64 -9.79 13.99
CA VAL A 70 7.24 -9.86 12.66
C VAL A 70 6.90 -8.60 11.88
N LEU A 71 7.90 -8.00 11.23
CA LEU A 71 7.70 -6.89 10.30
C LEU A 71 8.03 -7.32 8.87
N PHE A 72 7.03 -7.30 7.99
CA PHE A 72 7.25 -7.38 6.54
C PHE A 72 7.37 -5.97 5.97
N MET A 73 8.49 -5.67 5.31
CA MET A 73 8.76 -4.33 4.78
C MET A 73 9.37 -4.37 3.37
N LYS A 74 9.33 -3.23 2.67
CA LYS A 74 9.97 -3.10 1.37
C LYS A 74 11.44 -2.72 1.53
N GLY A 75 12.32 -3.66 1.18
CA GLY A 75 13.77 -3.52 1.37
C GLY A 75 14.22 -4.07 2.72
N LEU A 76 15.36 -3.58 3.20
CA LEU A 76 15.98 -4.01 4.46
C LEU A 76 15.81 -2.93 5.53
N PRO A 77 15.89 -3.28 6.83
CA PRO A 77 15.80 -2.28 7.91
C PRO A 77 16.92 -1.22 7.83
N SER A 78 18.11 -1.58 7.33
CA SER A 78 19.22 -0.66 7.08
C SER A 78 19.04 0.20 5.83
N ALA A 79 18.26 -0.27 4.86
CA ALA A 79 18.04 0.38 3.57
C ALA A 79 16.59 0.19 3.08
N PRO A 80 15.61 0.93 3.64
CA PRO A 80 14.22 0.84 3.24
C PRO A 80 13.99 1.48 1.87
N GLN A 81 13.17 0.82 1.03
CA GLN A 81 12.91 1.25 -0.35
C GLN A 81 11.56 1.98 -0.51
N CYS A 82 10.89 2.34 0.59
CA CYS A 82 9.62 3.04 0.59
C CYS A 82 9.51 3.96 1.79
N GLY A 83 8.91 5.14 1.61
CA GLY A 83 8.70 6.11 2.69
C GLY A 83 7.86 5.56 3.84
N PHE A 84 6.88 4.69 3.54
CA PHE A 84 6.11 4.00 4.57
C PHE A 84 7.01 3.05 5.38
N SER A 85 7.77 2.18 4.70
CA SER A 85 8.69 1.24 5.35
C SER A 85 9.76 1.96 6.19
N TYR A 86 10.26 3.12 5.75
CA TYR A 86 11.19 3.95 6.54
C TYR A 86 10.55 4.46 7.83
N LYS A 87 9.32 4.97 7.77
CA LYS A 87 8.62 5.49 8.96
C LYS A 87 8.32 4.39 9.98
N THR A 88 7.93 3.21 9.53
CA THR A 88 7.68 2.06 10.42
C THR A 88 8.95 1.66 11.18
N VAL A 89 10.08 1.55 10.48
CA VAL A 89 11.38 1.23 11.13
C VAL A 89 11.79 2.34 12.10
N GLN A 90 11.60 3.60 11.73
CA GLN A 90 11.92 4.73 12.62
C GLN A 90 11.16 4.63 13.95
N ILE A 91 9.86 4.33 13.91
CA ILE A 91 9.03 4.17 15.11
C ILE A 91 9.49 2.96 15.94
N LEU A 92 9.72 1.81 15.31
CA LEU A 92 10.18 0.62 16.03
C LEU A 92 11.53 0.82 16.72
N ASN A 93 12.44 1.56 16.09
CA ASN A 93 13.71 1.96 16.68
C ASN A 93 13.51 2.88 17.89
N THR A 94 12.55 3.83 17.83
CA THR A 94 12.24 4.68 19.00
C THR A 94 11.64 3.90 20.17
N LEU A 95 10.94 2.80 19.89
CA LEU A 95 10.34 1.94 20.90
C LEU A 95 11.33 0.90 21.47
N GLY A 96 12.54 0.80 20.90
CA GLY A 96 13.55 -0.19 21.31
C GLY A 96 13.13 -1.65 21.05
N LYS A 97 12.27 -1.88 20.05
CA LYS A 97 11.70 -3.21 19.72
C LYS A 97 12.39 -3.89 18.53
N ASN A 98 13.65 -3.52 18.26
CA ASN A 98 14.43 -3.92 17.09
C ASN A 98 15.58 -4.90 17.41
N GLY A 99 15.50 -5.62 18.53
CA GLY A 99 16.48 -6.61 18.98
C GLY A 99 15.92 -8.02 19.02
#